data_AF-A0A522P1F7-F1
#
_entry.id   AF-A0A522P1F7-F1
#
_cell.length_a   1.000
_cell.length_b   1.000
_cell.length_c   1.000
_cell.angle_alpha   90.00
_cell.angle_beta   90.00
_cell.angle_gamma   90.00
#
_symmetry.space_group_name_H-M   'P 1'
#
loop_
_entity.id
_entity.type
_entity.pdbx_description
1 polymer ?
#
loop_
_entity_poly.entity_id
_entity_poly.type
_entity_poly.pdbx_seq_one_letter_code
_entity_poly.pdbx_strand_id
1 'polypeptide(L)'
;MIPMRTDGLPSSHLDGALYGADKVSRELVVVVDADTVEPNPENVDVEGLLGGLLLEDSVQSFRYSDDGPPSGAPLVGGDYEPDHPVGWVVLSGDESDLMTRGVSICDGSTLRRTALFTEMATIGAQLLPNAPSDPTQASRDSLMVAAAESVGADILITRRDSVLTSDNRFVHGVTVASPSDALPLIGLYLRARGVFIRSRGARVAFTATKAGFYETAVLHFAPSFVDVVRHLGVVEAAGAGTGLFANGVSALRRARRSFERRDRLWMLSNQAHDTGVAEDALAEFEVLLTSLVGVLDPFARIIDEVLGLHTVNRQWVGWQKQKWRSAVKKADTILGEVFSGGSAAGQVLTVLTELRNLIHAEGLDVASFGEGRRNQRTWFTIPPETAARIREATGGVDIAAEWSFKVTAEGFWLAEPGQLVDRLVAGVMEALDVITKQLQTVLEKLVPAPTMPKPTYNVELIDQHVGWLLGFNRTSAE
;
A
#
# COMPACT_ATOMS: atom_id res chain seq x y z
N MET A 1 -2.97 -2.72 0.11
CA MET A 1 -2.69 -2.53 -1.33
C MET A 1 -2.64 -3.90 -2.02
N ILE A 2 -2.84 -3.98 -3.35
CA ILE A 2 -2.69 -5.21 -4.13
C ILE A 2 -1.31 -5.25 -4.82
N PRO A 3 -0.70 -6.43 -5.05
CA PRO A 3 0.54 -6.54 -5.80
C PRO A 3 0.29 -6.30 -7.31
N MET A 4 1.19 -5.56 -7.95
CA MET A 4 1.13 -5.35 -9.41
C MET A 4 1.51 -6.63 -10.16
N ARG A 5 0.95 -6.79 -11.36
CA ARG A 5 1.39 -7.79 -12.31
C ARG A 5 2.51 -7.20 -13.15
N THR A 6 3.72 -7.66 -12.91
CA THR A 6 4.85 -7.39 -13.82
C THR A 6 5.03 -8.61 -14.69
N ASP A 7 5.15 -8.42 -16.00
CA ASP A 7 5.34 -9.52 -16.95
C ASP A 7 6.76 -10.09 -16.93
N GLY A 8 7.66 -9.51 -16.12
CA GLY A 8 9.04 -9.96 -15.89
C GLY A 8 9.92 -9.91 -17.14
N LEU A 9 9.34 -9.56 -18.28
CA LEU A 9 9.99 -9.34 -19.55
C LEU A 9 10.05 -7.83 -19.77
N PRO A 10 11.08 -7.32 -20.45
CA PRO A 10 10.92 -6.04 -21.12
C PRO A 10 9.77 -6.25 -22.10
N SER A 11 8.57 -5.79 -21.77
CA SER A 11 7.52 -5.71 -22.78
C SER A 11 8.13 -4.90 -23.92
N SER A 12 8.08 -5.42 -25.14
CA SER A 12 8.79 -4.89 -26.30
C SER A 12 8.40 -3.45 -26.69
N HIS A 13 7.50 -2.84 -25.92
CA HIS A 13 6.91 -1.54 -26.17
C HIS A 13 7.17 -0.53 -25.03
N LEU A 14 7.65 -0.96 -23.85
CA LEU A 14 7.90 -0.09 -22.70
C LEU A 14 9.28 -0.39 -22.12
N ASP A 15 10.30 0.25 -22.69
CA ASP A 15 11.67 0.16 -22.20
C ASP A 15 11.78 0.80 -20.80
N GLY A 16 12.23 0.03 -19.81
CA GLY A 16 12.63 0.52 -18.49
C GLY A 16 11.82 -0.03 -17.31
N ALA A 17 12.48 -0.10 -16.14
CA ALA A 17 11.85 -0.51 -14.89
C ALA A 17 10.90 0.57 -14.36
N LEU A 18 9.72 0.17 -13.88
CA LEU A 18 8.72 1.08 -13.32
C LEU A 18 9.25 1.85 -12.08
N TYR A 19 10.09 1.19 -11.26
CA TYR A 19 10.64 1.74 -10.01
C TYR A 19 12.15 1.98 -10.04
N GLY A 20 12.75 2.19 -11.21
CA GLY A 20 14.20 2.37 -11.37
C GLY A 20 14.78 3.57 -10.58
N ALA A 21 16.00 3.42 -10.06
CA ALA A 21 16.70 4.46 -9.31
C ALA A 21 17.18 5.64 -10.17
N ASP A 22 17.30 5.43 -11.48
CA ASP A 22 17.73 6.45 -12.43
C ASP A 22 16.52 7.22 -13.00
N LYS A 23 16.71 8.51 -13.29
CA LYS A 23 15.69 9.45 -13.83
C LYS A 23 15.07 9.06 -15.17
N VAL A 24 15.41 7.88 -15.71
CA VAL A 24 14.88 7.30 -16.95
C VAL A 24 13.84 6.22 -16.60
N SER A 25 13.03 6.43 -15.56
CA SER A 25 11.85 5.61 -15.33
C SER A 25 10.76 6.01 -16.33
N ARG A 26 10.21 5.03 -17.04
CA ARG A 26 9.10 5.21 -17.97
C ARG A 26 7.84 5.72 -17.28
N GLU A 27 6.91 6.25 -18.06
CA GLU A 27 5.58 6.65 -17.58
C GLU A 27 4.77 5.44 -17.13
N LEU A 28 3.90 5.65 -16.13
CA LEU A 28 2.89 4.69 -15.72
C LEU A 28 1.70 4.79 -16.66
N VAL A 29 1.35 3.70 -17.34
CA VAL A 29 0.24 3.68 -18.29
C VAL A 29 -1.02 3.14 -17.60
N VAL A 30 -2.09 3.93 -17.58
CA VAL A 30 -3.35 3.59 -16.91
C VAL A 30 -4.49 3.63 -17.91
N VAL A 31 -5.29 2.57 -17.94
CA VAL A 31 -6.56 2.53 -18.67
C VAL A 31 -7.71 2.59 -17.68
N VAL A 32 -8.67 3.49 -17.91
CA VAL A 32 -9.87 3.65 -17.08
C VAL A 32 -11.09 3.18 -17.89
N ASP A 33 -11.84 2.24 -17.32
CA ASP A 33 -13.15 1.81 -17.83
C ASP A 33 -14.17 2.93 -17.62
N ALA A 34 -14.40 3.73 -18.67
CA ALA A 34 -15.27 4.89 -18.65
C ALA A 34 -16.76 4.52 -18.48
N ASP A 35 -17.11 3.25 -18.69
CA ASP A 35 -18.49 2.77 -18.51
C ASP A 35 -18.83 2.59 -17.02
N THR A 36 -17.81 2.43 -16.16
CA THR A 36 -18.02 2.15 -14.72
C THR A 36 -17.27 3.07 -13.76
N VAL A 37 -16.31 3.85 -14.27
CA VAL A 37 -15.44 4.73 -13.49
C VAL A 37 -15.37 6.11 -14.14
N GLU A 38 -15.76 7.15 -13.40
CA GLU A 38 -15.71 8.54 -13.87
C GLU A 38 -14.89 9.39 -12.88
N PRO A 39 -13.55 9.40 -12.98
CA PRO A 39 -12.71 10.16 -12.07
C PRO A 39 -12.94 11.65 -12.28
N ASN A 40 -13.47 12.34 -11.26
CA ASN A 40 -13.69 13.78 -11.30
C ASN A 40 -12.79 14.49 -10.26
N PRO A 41 -11.68 15.14 -10.66
CA PRO A 41 -10.71 15.74 -9.76
C PRO A 41 -11.23 16.92 -8.91
N GLU A 42 -12.48 17.33 -9.09
CA GLU A 42 -13.14 18.30 -8.20
C GLU A 42 -13.83 17.64 -6.99
N ASN A 43 -14.02 16.32 -7.02
CA ASN A 43 -14.56 15.56 -5.89
C ASN A 43 -13.48 15.36 -4.81
N VAL A 44 -13.93 15.18 -3.56
CA VAL A 44 -13.07 14.93 -2.39
C VAL A 44 -13.06 13.46 -1.97
N ASP A 45 -13.61 12.58 -2.79
CA ASP A 45 -13.68 11.14 -2.57
C ASP A 45 -12.51 10.40 -3.24
N VAL A 46 -12.55 9.08 -3.19
CA VAL A 46 -11.57 8.18 -3.83
C VAL A 46 -11.43 8.48 -5.33
N GLU A 47 -12.54 8.69 -6.05
CA GLU A 47 -12.50 8.94 -7.49
C GLU A 47 -12.01 10.34 -7.82
N GLY A 48 -12.27 11.32 -6.96
CA GLY A 48 -11.73 12.66 -7.11
C GLY A 48 -10.23 12.71 -6.90
N LEU A 49 -9.73 12.07 -5.84
CA LEU A 49 -8.28 11.94 -5.67
C LEU A 49 -7.64 11.18 -6.84
N LEU A 50 -8.27 10.09 -7.30
CA LEU A 50 -7.80 9.31 -8.45
C LEU A 50 -7.72 10.19 -9.70
N GLY A 51 -8.80 10.93 -10.00
CA GLY A 51 -8.84 11.86 -11.12
C GLY A 51 -7.72 12.90 -11.04
N GLY A 52 -7.40 13.38 -9.83
CA GLY A 52 -6.27 14.27 -9.60
C GLY A 52 -4.92 13.64 -9.91
N LEU A 53 -4.67 12.41 -9.47
CA LEU A 53 -3.40 11.71 -9.74
C LEU A 53 -3.20 11.37 -11.21
N LEU A 54 -4.29 11.11 -11.95
CA LEU A 54 -4.26 10.84 -13.39
C LEU A 54 -3.88 12.06 -14.24
N LEU A 55 -3.82 13.26 -13.64
CA LEU A 55 -3.34 14.50 -14.27
C LEU A 55 -1.83 14.72 -14.12
N GLU A 56 -1.12 13.88 -13.38
CA GLU A 56 0.32 14.04 -13.19
C GLU A 56 1.08 13.62 -14.45
N ASP A 57 2.02 14.46 -14.91
CA ASP A 57 2.75 14.28 -16.18
C ASP A 57 3.42 12.91 -16.34
N SER A 58 3.79 12.26 -15.22
CA SER A 58 4.42 10.94 -15.25
C SER A 58 3.44 9.76 -15.35
N VAL A 59 2.14 10.04 -15.43
CA VAL A 59 1.04 9.07 -15.52
C VAL A 59 0.31 9.29 -16.84
N GLN A 60 0.48 8.37 -17.78
CA GLN A 60 -0.23 8.38 -19.05
C GLN A 60 -1.58 7.69 -18.87
N SER A 61 -2.68 8.45 -19.00
CA SER A 61 -4.03 7.92 -18.80
C SER A 61 -4.85 7.85 -20.09
N PHE A 62 -5.52 6.73 -20.30
CA PHE A 62 -6.45 6.49 -21.41
C PHE A 62 -7.80 6.01 -20.88
N ARG A 63 -8.85 6.23 -21.66
CA ARG A 63 -10.21 5.76 -21.40
C ARG A 63 -10.60 4.65 -22.34
N TYR A 64 -11.38 3.69 -21.85
CA TYR A 64 -11.99 2.63 -22.64
C TYR A 64 -13.50 2.64 -22.40
N SER A 65 -14.29 2.39 -23.44
CA SER A 65 -15.73 2.13 -23.36
C SER A 65 -16.09 1.08 -24.40
N ASP A 66 -17.07 0.23 -24.09
CA ASP A 66 -17.54 -0.81 -25.01
C ASP A 66 -18.13 -0.24 -26.31
N ASP A 67 -18.70 0.97 -26.23
CA ASP A 67 -19.28 1.67 -27.39
C ASP A 67 -18.28 2.68 -28.02
N GLY A 68 -17.04 2.72 -27.52
CA GLY A 68 -16.00 3.62 -27.98
C GLY A 68 -16.09 5.04 -27.40
N PRO A 69 -15.27 5.99 -27.90
CA PRO A 69 -15.28 7.36 -27.43
C PRO A 69 -16.63 8.06 -27.71
N PRO A 70 -17.06 9.01 -26.86
CA PRO A 70 -18.22 9.84 -27.17
C PRO A 70 -17.94 10.69 -28.42
N SER A 71 -18.99 11.03 -29.18
CA SER A 71 -18.88 11.72 -30.47
C SER A 71 -18.24 13.12 -30.42
N GLY A 72 -18.07 13.69 -29.22
CA GLY A 72 -17.40 14.97 -28.99
C GLY A 72 -15.95 14.86 -28.49
N ALA A 73 -15.38 13.65 -28.46
CA ALA A 73 -14.00 13.46 -28.05
C ALA A 73 -13.05 14.26 -28.97
N PRO A 74 -12.03 14.95 -28.42
CA PRO A 74 -11.04 15.63 -29.23
C PRO A 74 -10.37 14.65 -30.19
N LEU A 75 -10.24 15.04 -31.46
CA LEU A 75 -9.65 14.22 -32.51
C LEU A 75 -8.29 14.79 -32.92
N VAL A 76 -7.34 13.92 -33.21
CA VAL A 76 -6.10 14.23 -33.90
C VAL A 76 -6.04 13.38 -35.17
N GLY A 77 -5.92 14.04 -36.30
CA GLY A 77 -5.80 13.44 -37.62
C GLY A 77 -5.05 14.40 -38.55
N GLY A 78 -4.65 13.89 -39.72
CA GLY A 78 -3.99 14.68 -40.75
C GLY A 78 -4.61 14.39 -42.11
N ASP A 79 -4.18 15.11 -43.15
CA ASP A 79 -4.72 14.96 -44.51
C ASP A 79 -4.69 13.51 -45.05
N TYR A 80 -3.85 12.65 -44.49
CA TYR A 80 -3.62 11.27 -44.91
C TYR A 80 -3.90 10.22 -43.83
N GLU A 81 -4.26 10.62 -42.61
CA GLU A 81 -4.55 9.69 -41.50
C GLU A 81 -5.97 9.91 -41.01
N PRO A 82 -6.76 8.82 -40.83
CA PRO A 82 -8.09 8.94 -40.26
C PRO A 82 -8.01 9.55 -38.87
N ASP A 83 -9.01 10.34 -38.49
CA ASP A 83 -9.06 10.99 -37.18
C ASP A 83 -9.04 9.96 -36.04
N HIS A 84 -8.18 10.19 -35.03
CA HIS A 84 -8.09 9.37 -33.82
C HIS A 84 -8.50 10.16 -32.58
N PRO A 85 -9.34 9.61 -31.70
CA PRO A 85 -9.72 10.26 -30.45
C PRO A 85 -8.55 10.30 -29.46
N VAL A 86 -8.26 11.48 -28.95
CA VAL A 86 -7.21 11.71 -27.96
C VAL A 86 -7.65 11.21 -26.58
N GLY A 87 -6.79 10.45 -25.92
CA GLY A 87 -7.01 9.91 -24.58
C GLY A 87 -7.91 8.68 -24.54
N TRP A 88 -8.16 8.01 -25.68
CA TRP A 88 -9.02 6.83 -25.77
C TRP A 88 -8.31 5.62 -26.34
N VAL A 89 -8.61 4.45 -25.77
CA VAL A 89 -8.34 3.14 -26.36
C VAL A 89 -9.49 2.81 -27.31
N VAL A 90 -9.18 2.66 -28.60
CA VAL A 90 -10.18 2.39 -29.65
C VAL A 90 -9.93 1.01 -30.25
N LEU A 91 -10.99 0.22 -30.35
CA LEU A 91 -10.99 -1.05 -31.07
C LEU A 91 -11.58 -0.87 -32.46
N SER A 92 -10.90 -1.37 -33.50
CA SER A 92 -11.50 -1.50 -34.82
C SER A 92 -12.58 -2.59 -34.82
N GLY A 93 -13.45 -2.57 -35.84
CA GLY A 93 -14.28 -3.72 -36.14
C GLY A 93 -13.44 -4.98 -36.41
N ASP A 94 -14.08 -6.15 -36.34
CA ASP A 94 -13.43 -7.42 -36.67
C ASP A 94 -12.96 -7.41 -38.13
N GLU A 95 -11.66 -7.58 -38.34
CA GLU A 95 -11.12 -7.82 -39.68
C GLU A 95 -11.26 -9.33 -39.96
N SER A 96 -12.25 -9.67 -40.80
CA SER A 96 -12.79 -11.03 -40.99
C SER A 96 -11.74 -12.08 -41.38
N ASP A 97 -10.62 -11.67 -41.96
CA ASP A 97 -9.68 -12.59 -42.60
C ASP A 97 -8.57 -13.06 -41.64
N LEU A 98 -8.35 -12.36 -40.51
CA LEU A 98 -7.25 -12.65 -39.59
C LEU A 98 -7.67 -12.89 -38.12
N MET A 99 -8.97 -12.78 -37.81
CA MET A 99 -9.47 -12.86 -36.42
C MET A 99 -8.74 -11.89 -35.48
N THR A 100 -8.39 -10.72 -36.00
CA THR A 100 -7.72 -9.65 -35.27
C THR A 100 -8.59 -8.40 -35.21
N ARG A 101 -8.47 -7.65 -34.12
CA ARG A 101 -8.93 -6.27 -34.04
C ARG A 101 -7.74 -5.35 -33.91
N GLY A 102 -7.71 -4.28 -34.69
CA GLY A 102 -6.80 -3.17 -34.45
C GLY A 102 -7.13 -2.48 -33.14
N VAL A 103 -6.10 -2.14 -32.37
CA VAL A 103 -6.21 -1.31 -31.18
C VAL A 103 -5.39 -0.05 -31.42
N SER A 104 -5.96 1.12 -31.19
CA SER A 104 -5.26 2.39 -31.31
C SER A 104 -5.42 3.28 -30.09
N ILE A 105 -4.35 4.00 -29.74
CA ILE A 105 -4.35 5.06 -28.73
C ILE A 105 -3.67 6.30 -29.28
N CYS A 106 -4.15 7.47 -28.87
CA CYS A 106 -3.54 8.76 -29.19
C CYS A 106 -3.41 9.61 -27.93
N ASP A 107 -2.23 10.15 -27.65
CA ASP A 107 -1.98 11.06 -26.52
C ASP A 107 -1.99 12.55 -26.93
N GLY A 108 -2.43 12.84 -28.15
CA GLY A 108 -2.44 14.18 -28.75
C GLY A 108 -1.17 14.53 -29.52
N SER A 109 -0.07 13.78 -29.31
CA SER A 109 1.19 13.95 -30.01
C SER A 109 1.63 12.71 -30.80
N THR A 110 1.28 11.54 -30.28
CA THR A 110 1.71 10.25 -30.79
C THR A 110 0.49 9.36 -30.97
N LEU A 111 0.39 8.76 -32.17
CA LEU A 111 -0.56 7.70 -32.47
C LEU A 111 0.16 6.35 -32.37
N ARG A 112 -0.37 5.41 -31.60
CA ARG A 112 0.13 4.03 -31.55
C ARG A 112 -0.97 3.08 -32.01
N ARG A 113 -0.57 2.06 -32.78
CA ARG A 113 -1.46 1.00 -33.24
C ARG A 113 -0.84 -0.35 -32.93
N THR A 114 -1.68 -1.28 -32.54
CA THR A 114 -1.35 -2.68 -32.29
C THR A 114 -2.53 -3.53 -32.73
N ALA A 115 -2.42 -4.84 -32.61
CA ALA A 115 -3.50 -5.77 -32.90
C ALA A 115 -3.72 -6.72 -31.72
N LEU A 116 -4.97 -6.98 -31.40
CA LEU A 116 -5.37 -8.05 -30.49
C LEU A 116 -5.90 -9.23 -31.31
N PHE A 117 -5.66 -10.45 -30.83
CA PHE A 117 -6.25 -11.66 -31.39
C PHE A 117 -7.61 -11.89 -30.73
N THR A 118 -8.70 -11.87 -31.50
CA THR A 118 -10.08 -12.01 -30.99
C THR A 118 -10.30 -13.38 -30.32
N GLU A 119 -9.55 -14.41 -30.72
CA GLU A 119 -9.57 -15.72 -30.07
C GLU A 119 -9.12 -15.66 -28.60
N MET A 120 -8.10 -14.85 -28.27
CA MET A 120 -7.64 -14.67 -26.90
C MET A 120 -8.71 -14.02 -26.01
N ALA A 121 -9.45 -13.05 -26.55
CA ALA A 121 -10.58 -12.45 -25.85
C ALA A 121 -11.75 -13.44 -25.69
N THR A 122 -11.95 -14.34 -26.65
CA THR A 122 -12.97 -15.39 -26.54
C THR A 122 -12.62 -16.40 -25.44
N ILE A 123 -11.35 -16.82 -25.38
CA ILE A 123 -10.84 -17.70 -24.32
C ILE A 123 -10.93 -16.98 -22.96
N GLY A 124 -10.51 -15.71 -22.90
CA GLY A 124 -10.58 -14.91 -21.68
C GLY A 124 -11.99 -14.80 -21.13
N ALA A 125 -12.99 -14.57 -22.00
CA ALA A 125 -14.40 -14.54 -21.60
C ALA A 125 -14.88 -15.85 -20.94
N GLN A 126 -14.36 -17.01 -21.37
CA GLN A 126 -14.67 -18.31 -20.76
C GLN A 126 -13.96 -18.52 -19.42
N LEU A 127 -12.87 -17.81 -19.17
CA LEU A 127 -12.05 -17.92 -17.96
C LEU A 127 -12.42 -16.90 -16.89
N LEU A 128 -13.31 -15.94 -17.17
CA LEU A 128 -13.82 -15.01 -16.16
C LEU A 128 -14.65 -15.77 -15.12
N PRO A 129 -14.24 -15.82 -13.84
CA PRO A 129 -15.07 -16.33 -12.77
C PRO A 129 -16.26 -15.40 -12.59
N ASN A 130 -17.41 -15.97 -12.24
CA ASN A 130 -18.67 -15.24 -12.17
C ASN A 130 -18.98 -14.47 -13.46
N ALA A 131 -18.61 -15.04 -14.63
CA ALA A 131 -18.90 -14.47 -15.92
C ALA A 131 -20.36 -13.98 -15.95
N PRO A 132 -20.61 -12.77 -16.47
CA PRO A 132 -21.97 -12.26 -16.60
C PRO A 132 -22.85 -13.32 -17.25
N SER A 133 -24.10 -13.43 -16.79
CA SER A 133 -25.06 -14.37 -17.40
C SER A 133 -25.29 -14.06 -18.89
N ASP A 134 -24.96 -12.84 -19.32
CA ASP A 134 -24.91 -12.41 -20.71
C ASP A 134 -23.53 -12.69 -21.34
N PRO A 135 -23.42 -13.62 -22.29
CA PRO A 135 -22.17 -13.90 -23.03
C PRO A 135 -21.60 -12.69 -23.76
N THR A 136 -22.45 -11.73 -24.15
CA THR A 136 -22.04 -10.49 -24.80
C THR A 136 -21.20 -9.65 -23.84
N GLN A 137 -21.65 -9.53 -22.59
CA GLN A 137 -20.93 -8.79 -21.57
C GLN A 137 -19.62 -9.49 -21.18
N ALA A 138 -19.62 -10.82 -21.05
CA ALA A 138 -18.38 -11.57 -20.81
C ALA A 138 -17.34 -11.34 -21.92
N SER A 139 -17.79 -11.28 -23.18
CA SER A 139 -16.93 -10.95 -24.32
C SER A 139 -16.40 -9.51 -24.25
N ARG A 140 -17.24 -8.55 -23.88
CA ARG A 140 -16.86 -7.13 -23.71
C ARG A 140 -15.82 -6.95 -22.61
N ASP A 141 -16.07 -7.57 -21.46
CA ASP A 141 -15.16 -7.57 -20.31
C ASP A 141 -13.79 -8.13 -20.68
N SER A 142 -13.76 -9.27 -21.40
CA SER A 142 -12.50 -9.84 -21.85
C SER A 142 -11.80 -9.00 -22.93
N LEU A 143 -12.56 -8.34 -23.81
CA LEU A 143 -12.00 -7.43 -24.83
C LEU A 143 -11.36 -6.20 -24.19
N MET A 144 -11.98 -5.61 -23.17
CA MET A 144 -11.41 -4.50 -22.40
C MET A 144 -10.05 -4.87 -21.81
N VAL A 145 -9.98 -6.03 -21.14
CA VAL A 145 -8.74 -6.50 -20.51
C VAL A 145 -7.65 -6.77 -21.56
N ALA A 146 -7.99 -7.41 -22.68
CA ALA A 146 -7.06 -7.65 -23.78
C ALA A 146 -6.61 -6.35 -24.47
N ALA A 147 -7.50 -5.36 -24.60
CA ALA A 147 -7.17 -4.05 -25.13
C ALA A 147 -6.17 -3.32 -24.22
N ALA A 148 -6.39 -3.36 -22.90
CA ALA A 148 -5.47 -2.80 -21.92
C ALA A 148 -4.08 -3.45 -22.00
N GLU A 149 -4.00 -4.78 -22.13
CA GLU A 149 -2.72 -5.48 -22.35
C GLU A 149 -2.05 -5.05 -23.65
N SER A 150 -2.83 -4.97 -24.74
CA SER A 150 -2.31 -4.63 -26.06
C SER A 150 -1.67 -3.24 -26.11
N VAL A 151 -2.23 -2.27 -25.37
CA VAL A 151 -1.66 -0.91 -25.26
C VAL A 151 -0.52 -0.80 -24.24
N GLY A 152 -0.18 -1.90 -23.55
CA GLY A 152 0.84 -1.91 -22.50
C GLY A 152 0.41 -1.20 -21.22
N ALA A 153 -0.87 -1.28 -20.85
CA ALA A 153 -1.33 -0.69 -19.60
C ALA A 153 -0.68 -1.40 -18.40
N ASP A 154 -0.18 -0.63 -17.44
CA ASP A 154 0.26 -1.15 -16.14
C ASP A 154 -0.93 -1.43 -15.22
N ILE A 155 -1.96 -0.58 -15.32
CA ILE A 155 -3.16 -0.64 -14.49
C ILE A 155 -4.40 -0.48 -15.37
N LEU A 156 -5.37 -1.38 -15.21
CA LEU A 156 -6.74 -1.24 -15.71
C LEU A 156 -7.67 -0.98 -14.53
N ILE A 157 -8.31 0.19 -14.51
CA ILE A 157 -9.23 0.61 -13.44
C ILE A 157 -10.67 0.37 -13.88
N THR A 158 -11.40 -0.45 -13.14
CA THR A 158 -12.80 -0.81 -13.45
C THR A 158 -13.60 -1.12 -12.17
N ARG A 159 -14.94 -1.07 -12.26
CA ARG A 159 -15.86 -1.63 -11.24
C ARG A 159 -16.59 -2.89 -11.71
N ARG A 160 -16.20 -3.50 -12.84
CA ARG A 160 -16.83 -4.73 -13.33
C ARG A 160 -16.40 -5.91 -12.44
N ASP A 161 -17.34 -6.44 -11.65
CA ASP A 161 -17.10 -7.53 -10.68
C ASP A 161 -16.50 -8.79 -11.33
N SER A 162 -16.97 -9.14 -12.54
CA SER A 162 -16.47 -10.24 -13.37
C SER A 162 -14.97 -10.12 -13.65
N VAL A 163 -14.48 -8.90 -13.86
CA VAL A 163 -13.08 -8.61 -14.17
C VAL A 163 -12.25 -8.53 -12.90
N LEU A 164 -12.75 -7.85 -11.86
CA LEU A 164 -12.09 -7.66 -10.57
C LEU A 164 -11.88 -8.96 -9.79
N THR A 165 -12.87 -9.87 -9.83
CA THR A 165 -12.79 -11.16 -9.13
C THR A 165 -11.97 -12.21 -9.88
N SER A 166 -11.56 -11.90 -11.11
CA SER A 166 -10.80 -12.83 -11.93
C SER A 166 -9.32 -12.84 -11.60
N ASP A 167 -8.76 -14.05 -11.55
CA ASP A 167 -7.30 -14.24 -11.55
C ASP A 167 -6.68 -13.75 -12.88
N ASN A 168 -7.46 -13.22 -13.84
CA ASN A 168 -7.00 -12.61 -15.11
C ASN A 168 -5.84 -13.38 -15.76
N ARG A 169 -5.87 -14.72 -15.73
CA ARG A 169 -4.69 -15.54 -16.10
C ARG A 169 -4.36 -15.49 -17.60
N PHE A 170 -5.29 -14.94 -18.39
CA PHE A 170 -5.19 -14.86 -19.85
C PHE A 170 -4.49 -13.60 -20.35
N VAL A 171 -4.25 -12.61 -19.48
CA VAL A 171 -3.44 -11.41 -19.82
C VAL A 171 -2.23 -11.29 -18.91
N HIS A 172 -1.17 -10.69 -19.44
CA HIS A 172 0.09 -10.47 -18.76
C HIS A 172 0.37 -8.98 -18.56
N GLY A 173 1.09 -8.63 -17.49
CA GLY A 173 1.57 -7.26 -17.26
C GLY A 173 0.53 -6.22 -16.85
N VAL A 174 -0.77 -6.50 -16.99
CA VAL A 174 -1.84 -5.57 -16.58
C VAL A 174 -2.34 -5.88 -15.18
N THR A 175 -2.28 -4.89 -14.29
CA THR A 175 -2.92 -4.97 -12.97
C THR A 175 -4.35 -4.47 -13.06
N VAL A 176 -5.33 -5.36 -12.95
CA VAL A 176 -6.74 -4.96 -12.82
C VAL A 176 -7.00 -4.51 -11.38
N ALA A 177 -7.55 -3.32 -11.21
CA ALA A 177 -7.79 -2.71 -9.92
C ALA A 177 -9.15 -1.98 -9.85
N SER A 178 -9.77 -1.98 -8.67
CA SER A 178 -10.83 -1.02 -8.37
C SER A 178 -10.25 0.40 -8.25
N PRO A 179 -11.06 1.48 -8.29
CA PRO A 179 -10.56 2.83 -8.03
C PRO A 179 -9.78 2.95 -6.70
N SER A 180 -10.24 2.28 -5.65
CA SER A 180 -9.58 2.26 -4.34
C SER A 180 -8.28 1.46 -4.32
N ASP A 181 -8.15 0.42 -5.15
CA ASP A 181 -6.92 -0.37 -5.26
C ASP A 181 -5.88 0.30 -6.15
N ALA A 182 -6.33 1.07 -7.16
CA ALA A 182 -5.46 1.79 -8.08
C ALA A 182 -4.77 3.00 -7.42
N LEU A 183 -5.48 3.72 -6.53
CA LEU A 183 -4.95 4.87 -5.81
C LEU A 183 -3.60 4.61 -5.13
N PRO A 184 -3.42 3.58 -4.29
CA PRO A 184 -2.16 3.35 -3.62
C PRO A 184 -1.04 2.89 -4.57
N LEU A 185 -1.38 2.23 -5.69
CA LEU A 185 -0.41 1.85 -6.72
C LEU A 185 0.17 3.08 -7.44
N ILE A 186 -0.72 3.98 -7.91
CA ILE A 186 -0.33 5.24 -8.55
C ILE A 186 0.42 6.12 -7.54
N GLY A 187 -0.10 6.22 -6.31
CA GLY A 187 0.55 6.94 -5.23
C GLY A 187 1.96 6.43 -4.91
N LEU A 188 2.17 5.11 -4.88
CA LEU A 188 3.48 4.49 -4.69
C LEU A 188 4.44 4.85 -5.83
N TYR A 189 3.97 4.76 -7.07
CA TYR A 189 4.75 5.14 -8.25
C TYR A 189 5.22 6.61 -8.18
N LEU A 190 4.33 7.53 -7.85
CA LEU A 190 4.69 8.95 -7.70
C LEU A 190 5.73 9.15 -6.58
N ARG A 191 5.58 8.46 -5.44
CA ARG A 191 6.54 8.53 -4.33
C ARG A 191 7.90 7.93 -4.68
N ALA A 192 7.95 6.90 -5.53
CA ALA A 192 9.20 6.36 -6.07
C ALA A 192 9.99 7.42 -6.85
N ARG A 193 9.28 8.31 -7.55
CA ARG A 193 9.83 9.44 -8.31
C ARG A 193 10.10 10.69 -7.46
N GLY A 194 9.89 10.60 -6.14
CA GLY A 194 10.07 11.72 -5.22
C GLY A 194 8.91 12.74 -5.22
N VAL A 195 7.78 12.38 -5.82
CA VAL A 195 6.56 13.22 -5.86
C VAL A 195 5.64 12.78 -4.72
N PHE A 196 5.62 13.56 -3.63
CA PHE A 196 4.87 13.25 -2.41
C PHE A 196 3.58 14.07 -2.32
N ILE A 197 2.57 13.67 -3.08
CA ILE A 197 1.23 14.26 -3.05
C ILE A 197 0.49 13.79 -1.80
N ARG A 198 -0.14 14.71 -1.07
CA ARG A 198 -1.12 14.41 0.00
C ARG A 198 -2.56 14.51 -0.50
N SER A 199 -2.82 15.41 -1.45
CA SER A 199 -4.11 15.56 -2.12
C SER A 199 -3.92 16.27 -3.45
N ARG A 200 -4.72 15.92 -4.47
CA ARG A 200 -4.66 16.53 -5.80
C ARG A 200 -6.07 16.70 -6.34
N GLY A 201 -6.44 17.94 -6.65
CA GLY A 201 -7.59 18.25 -7.49
C GLY A 201 -7.14 18.84 -8.83
N ALA A 202 -8.09 19.27 -9.66
CA ALA A 202 -7.79 19.66 -11.04
C ALA A 202 -6.79 20.82 -11.13
N ARG A 203 -6.94 21.79 -10.22
CA ARG A 203 -6.16 23.05 -10.24
C ARG A 203 -5.15 23.16 -9.11
N VAL A 204 -5.31 22.38 -8.04
CA VAL A 204 -4.51 22.52 -6.82
C VAL A 204 -3.90 21.17 -6.45
N ALA A 205 -2.61 21.17 -6.14
CA ALA A 205 -1.88 20.04 -5.60
C ALA A 205 -1.39 20.39 -4.19
N PHE A 206 -1.72 19.56 -3.21
CA PHE A 206 -1.13 19.61 -1.88
C PHE A 206 0.02 18.62 -1.82
N THR A 207 1.23 19.12 -2.01
CA THR A 207 2.46 18.32 -1.92
C THR A 207 3.15 18.51 -0.57
N ALA A 208 4.00 17.57 -0.20
CA ALA A 208 4.83 17.64 0.98
C ALA A 208 6.28 17.27 0.66
N THR A 209 7.19 17.58 1.57
CA THR A 209 8.50 16.90 1.57
C THR A 209 8.30 15.43 1.89
N LYS A 210 9.28 14.58 1.54
CA LYS A 210 9.30 13.16 1.93
C LYS A 210 8.97 12.96 3.42
N ALA A 211 9.65 13.70 4.29
CA ALA A 211 9.44 13.62 5.73
C ALA A 211 8.02 14.05 6.14
N GLY A 212 7.48 15.11 5.53
CA GLY A 212 6.13 15.60 5.82
C GLY A 212 5.02 14.64 5.38
N PHE A 213 5.21 13.94 4.25
CA PHE A 213 4.26 12.92 3.80
C PHE A 213 4.21 11.74 4.79
N TYR A 214 5.36 11.18 5.16
CA TYR A 214 5.38 10.06 6.11
C TYR A 214 5.02 10.47 7.53
N GLU A 215 5.21 11.73 7.92
CA GLU A 215 4.64 12.25 9.17
C GLU A 215 3.11 12.25 9.14
N THR A 216 2.53 12.67 8.01
CA THR A 216 1.08 12.58 7.81
C THR A 216 0.59 11.13 7.85
N ALA A 217 1.35 10.20 7.25
CA ALA A 217 1.05 8.77 7.32
C ALA A 217 0.99 8.26 8.76
N VAL A 218 1.93 8.68 9.61
CA VAL A 218 1.91 8.35 11.04
C VAL A 218 0.67 8.93 11.73
N LEU A 219 0.34 10.19 11.45
CA LEU A 219 -0.81 10.88 12.05
C LEU A 219 -2.16 10.31 11.60
N HIS A 220 -2.26 9.78 10.38
CA HIS A 220 -3.45 9.05 9.92
C HIS A 220 -3.81 7.92 10.89
N PHE A 221 -2.81 7.18 11.38
CA PHE A 221 -3.04 6.07 12.31
C PHE A 221 -3.08 6.49 13.77
N ALA A 222 -2.17 7.37 14.19
CA ALA A 222 -2.04 7.84 15.56
C ALA A 222 -2.17 9.38 15.64
N PRO A 223 -3.39 9.94 15.52
CA PRO A 223 -3.60 11.39 15.44
C PRO A 223 -3.05 12.15 16.64
N SER A 224 -3.10 11.56 17.83
CA SER A 224 -2.63 12.19 19.07
C SER A 224 -1.11 12.18 19.23
N PHE A 225 -0.36 11.52 18.34
CA PHE A 225 1.06 11.26 18.57
C PHE A 225 1.90 12.54 18.64
N VAL A 226 1.76 13.45 17.67
CA VAL A 226 2.55 14.70 17.68
C VAL A 226 2.21 15.58 18.89
N ASP A 227 0.95 15.60 19.30
CA ASP A 227 0.49 16.38 20.45
C ASP A 227 1.07 15.83 21.75
N VAL A 228 1.06 14.50 21.92
CA VAL A 228 1.72 13.82 23.04
C VAL A 228 3.22 14.13 23.04
N VAL A 229 3.90 14.06 21.89
CA VAL A 229 5.34 14.39 21.83
C VAL A 229 5.60 15.82 22.27
N ARG A 230 4.77 16.79 21.88
CA ARG A 230 4.89 18.18 22.34
C ARG A 230 4.63 18.29 23.85
N HIS A 231 3.61 17.60 24.34
CA HIS A 231 3.25 17.59 25.76
C HIS A 231 4.38 17.01 26.62
N LEU A 232 5.06 15.95 26.16
CA LEU A 232 6.25 15.40 26.83
C LEU A 232 7.35 16.45 27.03
N GLY A 233 7.53 17.39 26.10
CA GLY A 233 8.48 18.50 26.26
C GLY A 233 8.08 19.49 27.34
N VAL A 234 6.78 19.76 27.50
CA VAL A 234 6.26 20.62 28.57
C VAL A 234 6.41 19.93 29.93
N VAL A 235 6.10 18.64 30.02
CA VAL A 235 6.25 17.82 31.24
C VAL A 235 7.72 17.73 31.67
N GLU A 236 8.63 17.53 30.71
CA GLU A 236 10.08 17.53 30.97
C GLU A 236 10.58 18.91 31.42
N ALA A 237 10.12 20.00 30.79
CA ALA A 237 10.47 21.37 31.19
C ALA A 237 9.95 21.73 32.60
N ALA A 238 8.86 21.11 33.05
CA ALA A 238 8.33 21.23 34.41
C ALA A 238 9.09 20.37 35.45
N GLY A 239 10.08 19.58 35.03
CA GLY A 239 10.92 18.77 35.91
C GLY A 239 10.32 17.41 36.31
N ALA A 240 9.28 16.94 35.61
CA ALA A 240 8.58 15.69 35.93
C ALA A 240 9.16 14.43 35.23
N GLY A 241 10.41 14.51 34.73
CA GLY A 241 11.13 13.39 34.11
C GLY A 241 12.29 13.87 33.24
N THR A 242 13.11 12.95 32.76
CA THR A 242 14.26 13.28 31.88
C THR A 242 14.27 12.49 30.57
N GLY A 243 14.60 13.17 29.46
CA GLY A 243 14.68 12.58 28.13
C GLY A 243 13.34 12.19 27.51
N LEU A 244 12.21 12.66 28.06
CA LEU A 244 10.87 12.33 27.61
C LEU A 244 10.64 12.82 26.18
N PHE A 245 10.95 14.09 25.91
CA PHE A 245 10.79 14.69 24.59
C PHE A 245 11.70 14.03 23.55
N ALA A 246 12.96 13.80 23.92
CA ALA A 246 13.93 13.16 23.04
C ALA A 246 13.49 11.74 22.64
N ASN A 247 12.95 10.96 23.58
CA ASN A 247 12.39 9.64 23.30
C ASN A 247 11.17 9.72 22.37
N GLY A 248 10.26 10.68 22.60
CA GLY A 248 9.09 10.91 21.74
C GLY A 248 9.47 11.27 20.30
N VAL A 249 10.41 12.21 20.11
CA VAL A 249 10.94 12.58 18.79
C VAL A 249 11.65 11.39 18.13
N SER A 250 12.36 10.58 18.92
CA SER A 250 13.03 9.37 18.44
C SER A 250 12.02 8.34 17.90
N ALA A 251 10.91 8.12 18.62
CA ALA A 251 9.83 7.25 18.16
C ALA A 251 9.19 7.76 16.86
N LEU A 252 8.88 9.06 16.77
CA LEU A 252 8.29 9.66 15.57
C LEU A 252 9.19 9.48 14.34
N ARG A 253 10.51 9.69 14.50
CA ARG A 253 11.49 9.48 13.43
C ARG A 253 11.49 8.04 12.92
N ARG A 254 11.37 7.05 13.80
CA ARG A 254 11.31 5.63 13.44
C ARG A 254 9.96 5.23 12.85
N ALA A 255 8.87 5.83 13.30
CA ALA A 255 7.55 5.61 12.74
C ALA A 255 7.50 6.06 11.27
N ARG A 256 8.00 7.26 10.97
CA ARG A 256 8.15 7.76 9.59
C ARG A 256 9.03 6.85 8.74
N ARG A 257 10.18 6.43 9.29
CA ARG A 257 11.09 5.49 8.61
C ARG A 257 10.41 4.15 8.31
N SER A 258 9.49 3.68 9.15
CA SER A 258 8.78 2.43 8.91
C SER A 258 7.88 2.53 7.67
N PHE A 259 7.20 3.66 7.46
CA PHE A 259 6.45 3.91 6.21
C PHE A 259 7.36 4.06 4.99
N GLU A 260 8.54 4.66 5.14
CA GLU A 260 9.53 4.72 4.06
C GLU A 260 9.97 3.32 3.61
N ARG A 261 10.23 2.43 4.57
CA ARG A 261 10.64 1.04 4.30
C ARG A 261 9.50 0.21 3.73
N ARG A 262 8.28 0.43 4.21
CA ARG A 262 7.05 -0.12 3.62
C ARG A 262 6.97 0.17 2.13
N ASP A 263 7.11 1.44 1.74
CA ASP A 263 7.03 1.82 0.33
C ASP A 263 8.15 1.17 -0.48
N ARG A 264 9.37 1.08 0.05
CA ARG A 264 10.47 0.36 -0.62
C ARG A 264 10.16 -1.11 -0.84
N LEU A 265 9.62 -1.80 0.15
CA LEU A 265 9.21 -3.20 0.01
C LEU A 265 8.14 -3.38 -1.06
N TRP A 266 7.16 -2.49 -1.14
CA TRP A 266 6.15 -2.54 -2.19
C TRP A 266 6.72 -2.25 -3.58
N MET A 267 7.67 -1.33 -3.72
CA MET A 267 8.38 -1.10 -4.99
C MET A 267 9.14 -2.36 -5.43
N LEU A 268 9.86 -3.01 -4.51
CA LEU A 268 10.58 -4.27 -4.76
C LEU A 268 9.63 -5.44 -5.06
N SER A 269 8.42 -5.41 -4.49
CA SER A 269 7.40 -6.45 -4.73
C SER A 269 6.66 -6.26 -6.05
N ASN A 270 6.74 -5.07 -6.65
CA ASN A 270 6.05 -4.70 -7.89
C ASN A 270 7.02 -4.51 -9.07
N GLN A 271 8.17 -5.19 -9.06
CA GLN A 271 9.14 -5.20 -10.17
C GLN A 271 9.38 -6.64 -10.65
N ALA A 272 10.16 -6.81 -11.72
CA ALA A 272 10.56 -8.15 -12.15
C ALA A 272 11.37 -8.83 -11.02
N HIS A 273 10.99 -10.06 -10.69
CA HIS A 273 11.59 -10.77 -9.56
C HIS A 273 12.84 -11.55 -10.01
N ASP A 274 13.94 -11.32 -9.31
CA ASP A 274 15.16 -12.11 -9.39
C ASP A 274 15.77 -12.28 -7.97
N THR A 275 16.89 -12.99 -7.87
CA THR A 275 17.59 -13.22 -6.60
C THR A 275 18.05 -11.93 -5.94
N GLY A 276 18.46 -10.91 -6.71
CA GLY A 276 18.89 -9.62 -6.16
C GLY A 276 17.72 -8.85 -5.55
N VAL A 277 16.58 -8.82 -6.23
CA VAL A 277 15.34 -8.21 -5.71
C VAL A 277 14.87 -8.90 -4.43
N ALA A 278 14.99 -10.23 -4.37
CA ALA A 278 14.69 -11.01 -3.19
C ALA A 278 15.60 -10.64 -1.99
N GLU A 279 16.91 -10.53 -2.20
CA GLU A 279 17.87 -10.12 -1.18
C GLU A 279 17.64 -8.68 -0.71
N ASP A 280 17.39 -7.75 -1.63
CA ASP A 280 17.07 -6.36 -1.33
C ASP A 280 15.77 -6.24 -0.51
N ALA A 281 14.75 -7.02 -0.87
CA ALA A 281 13.49 -7.05 -0.13
C ALA A 281 13.70 -7.59 1.28
N LEU A 282 14.49 -8.64 1.44
CA LEU A 282 14.83 -9.16 2.76
C LEU A 282 15.55 -8.09 3.60
N ALA A 283 16.59 -7.45 3.06
CA ALA A 283 17.35 -6.41 3.77
C ALA A 283 16.48 -5.23 4.20
N GLU A 284 15.58 -4.75 3.33
CA GLU A 284 14.63 -3.69 3.67
C GLU A 284 13.62 -4.13 4.75
N PHE A 285 13.22 -5.40 4.74
CA PHE A 285 12.35 -5.99 5.75
C PHE A 285 13.03 -6.06 7.14
N GLU A 286 14.31 -6.42 7.22
CA GLU A 286 15.04 -6.41 8.49
C GLU A 286 15.11 -5.01 9.13
N VAL A 287 15.37 -3.99 8.29
CA VAL A 287 15.42 -2.59 8.71
C VAL A 287 14.04 -2.10 9.16
N LEU A 288 12.98 -2.55 8.47
CA LEU A 288 11.60 -2.28 8.87
C LEU A 288 11.29 -2.86 10.26
N LEU A 289 11.54 -4.16 10.49
CA LEU A 289 11.23 -4.81 11.77
C LEU A 289 11.97 -4.12 12.93
N THR A 290 13.23 -3.77 12.72
CA THR A 290 14.03 -3.00 13.69
C THR A 290 13.43 -1.61 13.94
N SER A 291 12.95 -0.95 12.90
CA SER A 291 12.32 0.37 13.01
C SER A 291 11.01 0.29 13.81
N LEU A 292 10.17 -0.72 13.54
CA LEU A 292 8.90 -0.94 14.22
C LEU A 292 9.06 -1.20 15.72
N VAL A 293 9.97 -2.08 16.12
CA VAL A 293 10.31 -2.28 17.54
C VAL A 293 10.83 -0.99 18.16
N GLY A 294 11.68 -0.27 17.43
CA GLY A 294 12.23 1.01 17.87
C GLY A 294 11.19 2.14 18.01
N VAL A 295 9.98 2.01 17.45
CA VAL A 295 8.86 2.92 17.72
C VAL A 295 8.33 2.70 19.12
N LEU A 296 8.18 1.44 19.55
CA LEU A 296 7.56 1.05 20.81
C LEU A 296 8.49 1.20 22.03
N ASP A 297 9.78 0.94 21.85
CA ASP A 297 10.78 0.97 22.94
C ASP A 297 10.91 2.34 23.64
N PRO A 298 10.98 3.48 22.93
CA PRO A 298 10.99 4.79 23.57
C PRO A 298 9.74 5.05 24.40
N PHE A 299 8.56 4.59 23.95
CA PHE A 299 7.31 4.72 24.70
C PHE A 299 7.30 3.86 25.96
N ALA A 300 7.87 2.67 25.95
CA ALA A 300 8.04 1.88 27.17
C ALA A 300 8.86 2.65 28.23
N ARG A 301 9.93 3.35 27.79
CA ARG A 301 10.76 4.16 28.70
C ARG A 301 10.03 5.41 29.21
N ILE A 302 9.28 6.09 28.33
CA ILE A 302 8.45 7.23 28.72
C ILE A 302 7.42 6.80 29.77
N ILE A 303 6.76 5.65 29.56
CA ILE A 303 5.76 5.12 30.48
C ILE A 303 6.39 4.71 31.81
N ASP A 304 7.55 4.04 31.80
CA ASP A 304 8.27 3.68 33.03
C ASP A 304 8.58 4.90 33.90
N GLU A 305 9.02 5.99 33.27
CA GLU A 305 9.34 7.26 33.93
C GLU A 305 8.08 7.98 34.42
N VAL A 306 7.09 8.19 33.55
CA VAL A 306 5.88 8.97 33.83
C VAL A 306 4.98 8.29 34.88
N LEU A 307 4.96 6.96 34.92
CA LEU A 307 4.24 6.19 35.94
C LEU A 307 5.06 5.98 37.23
N GLY A 308 6.29 6.48 37.30
CA GLY A 308 7.16 6.35 38.49
C GLY A 308 7.51 4.90 38.84
N LEU A 309 7.60 4.01 37.83
CA LEU A 309 7.94 2.60 38.05
C LEU A 309 9.43 2.42 38.38
N HIS A 310 10.27 3.32 37.85
CA HIS A 310 11.72 3.39 38.09
C HIS A 310 12.41 2.03 38.01
N THR A 311 12.16 1.30 36.93
CA THR A 311 12.73 -0.04 36.76
C THR A 311 14.27 0.05 36.78
N VAL A 312 14.87 -0.54 37.81
CA VAL A 312 16.31 -0.40 38.14
C VAL A 312 17.21 -0.65 36.92
N ASN A 313 16.89 -1.65 36.11
CA ASN A 313 17.64 -1.97 34.91
C ASN A 313 16.86 -1.63 33.65
N ARG A 314 17.37 -0.67 32.88
CA ARG A 314 16.77 -0.22 31.62
C ARG A 314 16.53 -1.34 30.61
N GLN A 315 17.31 -2.43 30.63
CA GLN A 315 17.12 -3.58 29.72
C GLN A 315 15.86 -4.42 30.05
N TRP A 316 15.24 -4.17 31.20
CA TRP A 316 14.00 -4.83 31.63
C TRP A 316 12.74 -4.02 31.31
N VAL A 317 12.89 -2.79 30.82
CA VAL A 317 11.80 -1.94 30.35
C VAL A 317 11.51 -2.25 28.89
N GLY A 318 10.31 -2.75 28.60
CA GLY A 318 9.89 -3.03 27.23
C GLY A 318 8.64 -3.90 27.15
N TRP A 319 7.88 -3.74 26.07
CA TRP A 319 6.60 -4.41 25.87
C TRP A 319 6.69 -5.94 25.80
N GLN A 320 7.85 -6.48 25.44
CA GLN A 320 8.11 -7.93 25.46
C GLN A 320 8.34 -8.47 26.88
N LYS A 321 8.57 -7.62 27.89
CA LYS A 321 8.95 -8.03 29.26
C LYS A 321 7.71 -8.16 30.15
N GLN A 322 7.27 -9.39 30.41
CA GLN A 322 6.06 -9.67 31.20
C GLN A 322 6.06 -9.04 32.60
N LYS A 323 7.20 -9.07 33.31
CA LYS A 323 7.32 -8.46 34.64
C LYS A 323 7.07 -6.95 34.60
N TRP A 324 7.66 -6.26 33.63
CA TRP A 324 7.47 -4.82 33.44
C TRP A 324 6.02 -4.49 33.05
N ARG A 325 5.44 -5.21 32.06
CA ARG A 325 4.02 -5.04 31.70
C ARG A 325 3.07 -5.25 32.89
N SER A 326 3.38 -6.20 33.76
CA SER A 326 2.59 -6.44 34.98
C SER A 326 2.67 -5.26 35.97
N ALA A 327 3.81 -4.57 36.03
CA ALA A 327 3.95 -3.34 36.81
C ALA A 327 3.18 -2.18 36.16
N VAL A 328 3.27 -2.02 34.84
CA VAL A 328 2.46 -1.04 34.09
C VAL A 328 0.98 -1.27 34.34
N LYS A 329 0.46 -2.50 34.19
CA LYS A 329 -0.96 -2.82 34.42
C LYS A 329 -1.47 -2.45 35.83
N LYS A 330 -0.60 -2.55 36.84
CA LYS A 330 -0.93 -2.14 38.21
C LYS A 330 -1.04 -0.63 38.36
N ALA A 331 -0.24 0.13 37.63
CA ALA A 331 -0.24 1.60 37.66
C ALA A 331 -1.30 2.21 36.72
N ASP A 332 -1.44 1.64 35.52
CA ASP A 332 -2.42 2.04 34.50
C ASP A 332 -2.90 0.78 33.76
N THR A 333 -4.16 0.40 34.01
CA THR A 333 -4.74 -0.83 33.44
C THR A 333 -4.83 -0.78 31.92
N ILE A 334 -5.16 0.38 31.34
CA ILE A 334 -5.32 0.54 29.88
C ILE A 334 -3.97 0.34 29.20
N LEU A 335 -2.91 1.02 29.66
CA LEU A 335 -1.55 0.84 29.12
C LEU A 335 -1.03 -0.59 29.30
N GLY A 336 -1.32 -1.21 30.45
CA GLY A 336 -0.90 -2.57 30.74
C GLY A 336 -1.58 -3.64 29.89
N GLU A 337 -2.75 -3.33 29.32
CA GLU A 337 -3.56 -4.26 28.53
C GLU A 337 -3.37 -4.13 27.01
N VAL A 338 -2.72 -3.07 26.52
CA VAL A 338 -2.44 -2.85 25.09
C VAL A 338 -1.91 -4.12 24.43
N PHE A 339 -0.87 -4.73 25.02
CA PHE A 339 -0.25 -5.96 24.50
C PHE A 339 -0.61 -7.20 25.31
N SER A 340 -1.79 -7.25 25.92
CA SER A 340 -2.26 -8.46 26.60
C SER A 340 -2.38 -9.65 25.65
N GLY A 341 -2.34 -10.88 26.20
CA GLY A 341 -2.51 -12.09 25.38
C GLY A 341 -3.88 -12.09 24.71
N GLY A 342 -3.89 -12.24 23.38
CA GLY A 342 -5.11 -12.23 22.56
C GLY A 342 -5.57 -10.85 22.09
N SER A 343 -4.96 -9.74 22.51
CA SER A 343 -5.24 -8.44 21.88
C SER A 343 -4.60 -8.36 20.49
N ALA A 344 -5.21 -7.61 19.56
CA ALA A 344 -4.66 -7.42 18.21
C ALA A 344 -3.22 -6.86 18.26
N ALA A 345 -2.96 -5.85 19.10
CA ALA A 345 -1.62 -5.32 19.30
C ALA A 345 -0.65 -6.36 19.90
N GLY A 346 -1.12 -7.21 20.82
CA GLY A 346 -0.36 -8.33 21.37
C GLY A 346 0.03 -9.37 20.31
N GLN A 347 -0.88 -9.68 19.39
CA GLN A 347 -0.61 -10.56 18.25
C GLN A 347 0.43 -9.95 17.31
N VAL A 348 0.28 -8.67 16.95
CA VAL A 348 1.24 -7.95 16.10
C VAL A 348 2.63 -7.93 16.73
N LEU A 349 2.73 -7.63 18.03
CA LEU A 349 4.01 -7.65 18.74
C LEU A 349 4.62 -9.05 18.77
N THR A 350 3.80 -10.09 18.91
CA THR A 350 4.24 -11.49 18.86
C THR A 350 4.83 -11.84 17.51
N VAL A 351 4.09 -11.59 16.42
CA VAL A 351 4.56 -11.85 15.05
C VAL A 351 5.83 -11.06 14.76
N LEU A 352 5.87 -9.76 15.08
CA LEU A 352 7.05 -8.91 14.93
C LEU A 352 8.28 -9.46 15.67
N THR A 353 8.08 -10.00 16.89
CA THR A 353 9.16 -10.56 17.70
C THR A 353 9.68 -11.87 17.11
N GLU A 354 8.79 -12.78 16.72
CA GLU A 354 9.15 -14.08 16.14
C GLU A 354 9.84 -13.93 14.79
N LEU A 355 9.36 -13.04 13.91
CA LEU A 355 9.99 -12.78 12.62
C LEU A 355 11.38 -12.17 12.76
N ARG A 356 11.54 -11.22 13.69
CA ARG A 356 12.87 -10.67 13.99
C ARG A 356 13.83 -11.75 14.54
N ASN A 357 13.33 -12.61 15.43
CA ASN A 357 14.15 -13.70 15.98
C ASN A 357 14.56 -14.69 14.88
N LEU A 358 13.64 -15.00 13.95
CA LEU A 358 13.92 -15.88 12.82
C LEU A 358 15.06 -15.35 11.94
N ILE A 359 15.03 -14.06 11.60
CA ILE A 359 16.11 -13.38 10.87
C ILE A 359 17.46 -13.51 11.58
N HIS A 360 17.48 -13.38 12.91
CA HIS A 360 18.72 -13.46 13.68
C HIS A 360 19.22 -14.90 13.91
N ALA A 361 18.35 -15.91 13.87
CA ALA A 361 18.70 -17.29 14.20
C ALA A 361 19.10 -18.10 12.97
N GLU A 362 18.19 -18.23 12.01
CA GLU A 362 18.32 -19.13 10.85
C GLU A 362 18.43 -18.36 9.54
N GLY A 363 18.00 -17.09 9.52
CA GLY A 363 17.78 -16.32 8.32
C GLY A 363 16.37 -16.55 7.78
N LEU A 364 15.68 -15.47 7.39
CA LEU A 364 14.41 -15.58 6.69
C LEU A 364 14.74 -15.97 5.24
N ASP A 365 14.25 -17.13 4.80
CA ASP A 365 14.48 -17.58 3.44
C ASP A 365 13.48 -16.95 2.47
N VAL A 366 13.94 -16.74 1.24
CA VAL A 366 13.14 -16.13 0.18
C VAL A 366 12.90 -17.15 -0.92
N ALA A 367 11.63 -17.47 -1.13
CA ALA A 367 11.23 -18.39 -2.17
C ALA A 367 10.59 -17.61 -3.34
N SER A 368 11.03 -17.94 -4.55
CA SER A 368 10.38 -17.46 -5.77
C SER A 368 9.32 -18.46 -6.20
N PHE A 369 8.04 -18.11 -6.06
CA PHE A 369 6.91 -18.94 -6.50
C PHE A 369 6.15 -18.26 -7.63
N GLY A 370 5.78 -19.03 -8.67
CA GLY A 370 4.97 -18.54 -9.78
C GLY A 370 4.57 -19.63 -10.78
N GLU A 371 3.39 -19.51 -11.38
CA GLU A 371 2.99 -20.31 -12.55
C GLU A 371 3.78 -19.80 -13.78
N GLY A 372 4.95 -20.38 -14.01
CA GLY A 372 5.83 -20.05 -15.15
C GLY A 372 6.79 -18.88 -14.93
N ARG A 373 7.64 -18.62 -15.93
CA ARG A 373 8.70 -17.58 -15.88
C ARG A 373 8.18 -16.14 -15.70
N ARG A 374 6.91 -15.88 -16.02
CA ARG A 374 6.33 -14.52 -16.14
C ARG A 374 5.56 -14.04 -14.91
N ASN A 375 5.34 -14.90 -13.91
CA ASN A 375 4.58 -14.59 -12.70
C ASN A 375 5.34 -15.00 -11.42
N GLN A 376 6.68 -14.96 -11.47
CA GLN A 376 7.46 -15.21 -10.27
C GLN A 376 7.21 -14.09 -9.27
N ARG A 377 6.93 -14.45 -8.03
CA ARG A 377 6.79 -13.52 -6.91
C ARG A 377 7.78 -13.90 -5.82
N THR A 378 8.30 -12.89 -5.15
CA THR A 378 9.08 -13.03 -3.91
C THR A 378 8.14 -13.36 -2.76
N TRP A 379 8.39 -14.47 -2.06
CA TRP A 379 7.70 -14.83 -0.83
C TRP A 379 8.72 -15.01 0.29
N PHE A 380 8.39 -14.50 1.47
CA PHE A 380 9.12 -14.84 2.68
C PHE A 380 8.60 -16.16 3.23
N THR A 381 9.54 -17.04 3.60
CA THR A 381 9.23 -18.36 4.12
C THR A 381 9.40 -18.37 5.63
N ILE A 382 8.34 -18.75 6.35
CA ILE A 382 8.34 -18.88 7.80
C ILE A 382 8.30 -20.38 8.14
N PRO A 383 9.34 -20.92 8.82
CA PRO A 383 9.40 -22.33 9.16
C PRO A 383 8.25 -22.79 10.07
N PRO A 384 7.85 -24.07 10.00
CA PRO A 384 6.77 -24.63 10.83
C PRO A 384 6.96 -24.41 12.34
N GLU A 385 8.20 -24.43 12.83
CA GLU A 385 8.49 -24.19 14.25
C GLU A 385 8.16 -22.76 14.67
N THR A 386 8.54 -21.76 13.86
CA THR A 386 8.22 -20.35 14.09
C THR A 386 6.71 -20.11 13.97
N ALA A 387 6.07 -20.70 12.96
CA ALA A 387 4.62 -20.66 12.80
C ALA A 387 3.87 -21.25 14.01
N ALA A 388 4.37 -22.37 14.57
CA ALA A 388 3.82 -22.97 15.77
C ALA A 388 3.93 -22.05 17.00
N ARG A 389 5.10 -21.40 17.20
CA ARG A 389 5.29 -20.43 18.28
C ARG A 389 4.35 -19.23 18.16
N ILE A 390 4.17 -18.70 16.94
CA ILE A 390 3.20 -17.61 16.68
C ILE A 390 1.79 -18.06 17.05
N ARG A 391 1.36 -19.25 16.61
CA ARG A 391 0.01 -19.79 16.90
C ARG A 391 -0.22 -19.99 18.39
N GLU A 392 0.76 -20.52 19.11
CA GLU A 392 0.69 -20.72 20.56
C GLU A 392 0.59 -19.38 21.30
N ALA A 393 1.49 -18.44 20.99
CA ALA A 393 1.57 -17.14 21.68
C ALA A 393 0.37 -16.22 21.38
N THR A 394 -0.33 -16.42 20.28
CA THR A 394 -1.56 -15.69 19.92
C THR A 394 -2.84 -16.33 20.46
N GLY A 395 -2.72 -17.41 21.26
CA GLY A 395 -3.88 -18.04 21.91
C GLY A 395 -4.77 -18.82 20.95
N GLY A 396 -4.22 -19.32 19.85
CA GLY A 396 -4.95 -20.13 18.87
C GLY A 396 -5.72 -19.34 17.82
N VAL A 397 -5.52 -18.01 17.74
CA VAL A 397 -6.04 -17.21 16.61
C VAL A 397 -5.40 -17.69 15.31
N ASP A 398 -6.22 -17.81 14.26
CA ASP A 398 -5.75 -18.21 12.93
C ASP A 398 -5.09 -17.02 12.22
N ILE A 399 -3.90 -16.65 12.72
CA ILE A 399 -3.06 -15.59 12.16
C ILE A 399 -2.75 -15.86 10.69
N ALA A 400 -2.64 -17.14 10.28
CA ALA A 400 -2.38 -17.47 8.88
C ALA A 400 -3.52 -17.03 7.97
N ALA A 401 -4.77 -17.33 8.35
CA ALA A 401 -5.93 -16.85 7.58
C ALA A 401 -6.07 -15.32 7.66
N GLU A 402 -5.95 -14.72 8.85
CA GLU A 402 -6.16 -13.28 9.06
C GLU A 402 -5.13 -12.40 8.32
N TRP A 403 -3.89 -12.88 8.26
CA TRP A 403 -2.77 -12.16 7.62
C TRP A 403 -2.47 -12.67 6.21
N SER A 404 -3.35 -13.51 5.64
CA SER A 404 -3.25 -14.05 4.29
C SER A 404 -1.96 -14.84 4.01
N PHE A 405 -1.41 -15.53 5.02
CA PHE A 405 -0.30 -16.46 4.81
C PHE A 405 -0.79 -17.70 4.05
N LYS A 406 -0.04 -18.10 3.03
CA LYS A 406 -0.28 -19.39 2.38
C LYS A 406 0.41 -20.48 3.16
N VAL A 407 -0.33 -21.51 3.58
CA VAL A 407 0.21 -22.65 4.31
C VAL A 407 0.53 -23.77 3.32
N THR A 408 1.77 -24.24 3.30
CA THR A 408 2.18 -25.38 2.45
C THR A 408 1.80 -26.71 3.09
N ALA A 409 1.86 -27.80 2.32
CA ALA A 409 1.59 -29.15 2.84
C ALA A 409 2.57 -29.56 3.96
N GLU A 410 3.80 -29.05 3.91
CA GLU A 410 4.87 -29.26 4.89
C GLU A 410 4.75 -28.32 6.10
N GLY A 411 3.74 -27.43 6.12
CA GLY A 411 3.44 -26.54 7.24
C GLY A 411 4.20 -25.22 7.25
N PHE A 412 4.93 -24.88 6.18
CA PHE A 412 5.53 -23.55 6.04
C PHE A 412 4.44 -22.50 5.83
N TRP A 413 4.66 -21.30 6.35
CA TRP A 413 3.85 -20.14 5.98
C TRP A 413 4.62 -19.30 4.97
N LEU A 414 3.96 -18.98 3.86
CA LEU A 414 4.49 -18.09 2.83
C LEU A 414 3.80 -16.74 2.94
N ALA A 415 4.59 -15.70 3.08
CA ALA A 415 4.12 -14.32 3.19
C ALA A 415 4.55 -13.50 1.98
N GLU A 416 3.60 -12.78 1.40
CA GLU A 416 3.92 -11.75 0.40
C GLU A 416 4.47 -10.51 1.14
N PRO A 417 5.68 -10.02 0.80
CA PRO A 417 6.35 -8.96 1.57
C PRO A 417 5.51 -7.70 1.75
N GLY A 418 4.83 -7.24 0.69
CA GLY A 418 3.98 -6.06 0.69
C GLY A 418 2.81 -6.18 1.68
N GLN A 419 2.03 -7.25 1.59
CA GLN A 419 0.92 -7.50 2.50
C GLN A 419 1.39 -7.66 3.96
N LEU A 420 2.49 -8.37 4.19
CA LEU A 420 3.03 -8.56 5.53
C LEU A 420 3.46 -7.22 6.15
N VAL A 421 4.14 -6.34 5.41
CA VAL A 421 4.52 -5.02 5.93
C VAL A 421 3.30 -4.15 6.23
N ASP A 422 2.25 -4.21 5.41
CA ASP A 422 1.01 -3.47 5.66
C ASP A 422 0.40 -3.85 7.01
N ARG A 423 0.29 -5.16 7.30
CA ARG A 423 -0.25 -5.66 8.57
C ARG A 423 0.62 -5.23 9.76
N LEU A 424 1.93 -5.36 9.65
CA LEU A 424 2.86 -5.00 10.72
C LEU A 424 2.86 -3.49 11.00
N VAL A 425 2.92 -2.66 9.97
CA VAL A 425 2.92 -1.20 10.13
C VAL A 425 1.60 -0.73 10.70
N ALA A 426 0.47 -1.14 10.11
CA ALA A 426 -0.86 -0.74 10.60
C ALA A 426 -1.04 -1.14 12.07
N GLY A 427 -0.78 -2.42 12.40
CA GLY A 427 -0.97 -2.92 13.76
C GLY A 427 -0.09 -2.23 14.81
N VAL A 428 1.17 -1.90 14.47
CA VAL A 428 2.04 -1.13 15.37
C VAL A 428 1.56 0.31 15.54
N MET A 429 1.08 0.95 14.47
CA MET A 429 0.58 2.33 14.56
C MET A 429 -0.76 2.42 15.30
N GLU A 430 -1.63 1.41 15.17
CA GLU A 430 -2.85 1.29 15.97
C GLU A 430 -2.54 1.08 17.45
N ALA A 431 -1.57 0.22 17.78
CA ALA A 431 -1.11 0.08 19.16
C ALA A 431 -0.55 1.41 19.69
N LEU A 432 0.17 2.14 18.85
CA LEU A 432 0.72 3.45 19.19
C LEU A 432 -0.37 4.51 19.41
N ASP A 433 -1.46 4.48 18.64
CA ASP A 433 -2.62 5.34 18.86
C ASP A 433 -3.24 5.12 20.24
N VAL A 434 -3.44 3.85 20.64
CA VAL A 434 -3.93 3.51 21.98
C VAL A 434 -2.97 4.01 23.07
N ILE A 435 -1.67 3.77 22.91
CA ILE A 435 -0.64 4.23 23.85
C ILE A 435 -0.66 5.75 23.97
N THR A 436 -0.67 6.47 22.85
CA THR A 436 -0.58 7.94 22.85
C THR A 436 -1.84 8.58 23.41
N LYS A 437 -3.04 8.08 23.09
CA LYS A 437 -4.29 8.54 23.69
C LYS A 437 -4.29 8.39 25.21
N GLN A 438 -3.92 7.21 25.71
CA GLN A 438 -3.91 7.00 27.16
C GLN A 438 -2.79 7.80 27.83
N LEU A 439 -1.61 7.88 27.20
CA LEU A 439 -0.50 8.67 27.72
C LEU A 439 -0.87 10.15 27.81
N GLN A 440 -1.62 10.70 26.86
CA GLN A 440 -2.12 12.07 26.93
C GLN A 440 -2.90 12.32 28.24
N THR A 441 -3.82 11.42 28.60
CA THR A 441 -4.58 11.50 29.87
C THR A 441 -3.68 11.41 31.10
N VAL A 442 -2.60 10.63 31.03
CA VAL A 442 -1.63 10.55 32.14
C VAL A 442 -0.82 11.84 32.25
N LEU A 443 -0.34 12.39 31.14
CA LEU A 443 0.44 13.63 31.12
C LEU A 443 -0.37 14.84 31.61
N GLU A 444 -1.66 14.92 31.26
CA GLU A 444 -2.57 15.99 31.71
C GLU A 444 -2.73 16.07 33.24
N LYS A 445 -2.53 14.94 33.94
CA LYS A 445 -2.53 14.92 35.42
C LYS A 445 -1.25 15.49 36.01
N LEU A 446 -0.15 15.50 35.25
CA LEU A 446 1.13 16.04 35.67
C LEU A 446 1.22 17.54 35.34
N VAL A 447 0.91 17.90 34.10
CA VAL A 447 0.93 19.28 33.61
C VAL A 447 -0.22 19.46 32.62
N PRO A 448 -0.96 20.58 32.64
CA PRO A 448 -1.99 20.84 31.64
C PRO A 448 -1.42 20.86 30.22
N ALA A 449 -2.16 20.28 29.27
CA ALA A 449 -1.76 20.26 27.87
C ALA A 449 -1.60 21.70 27.31
N PRO A 450 -0.62 21.93 26.43
CA PRO A 450 -0.47 23.22 25.77
C PRO A 450 -1.68 23.51 24.85
N THR A 451 -2.12 24.77 24.80
CA THR A 451 -3.15 25.20 23.84
C THR A 451 -2.60 25.13 22.42
N MET A 452 -3.23 24.30 21.58
CA MET A 452 -2.77 24.07 20.22
C MET A 452 -3.51 25.00 19.25
N PRO A 453 -2.80 25.65 18.30
CA PRO A 453 -3.47 26.40 17.26
C PRO A 453 -4.32 25.44 16.41
N LYS A 454 -5.58 25.80 16.20
CA LYS A 454 -6.43 25.05 15.28
C LYS A 454 -5.89 25.21 13.85
N PRO A 455 -5.71 24.11 13.10
CA PRO A 455 -5.31 24.20 11.72
C PRO A 455 -6.36 24.99 10.91
N THR A 456 -5.91 25.74 9.91
CA THR A 456 -6.74 26.62 9.07
C THR A 456 -7.34 25.90 7.85
N TYR A 457 -7.04 24.62 7.66
CA TYR A 457 -7.51 23.79 6.55
C TYR A 457 -8.06 22.46 7.07
N ASN A 458 -8.80 21.75 6.22
CA ASN A 458 -9.38 20.45 6.55
C ASN A 458 -8.29 19.36 6.61
N VAL A 459 -7.60 19.29 7.75
CA VAL A 459 -6.54 18.30 8.02
C VAL A 459 -7.09 16.88 7.93
N GLU A 460 -8.32 16.66 8.38
CA GLU A 460 -8.97 15.35 8.37
C GLU A 460 -9.09 14.80 6.95
N LEU A 461 -9.51 15.63 5.98
CA LEU A 461 -9.58 15.22 4.59
C LEU A 461 -8.21 14.88 4.00
N ILE A 462 -7.20 15.69 4.28
CA ILE A 462 -5.84 15.45 3.78
C ILE A 462 -5.26 14.17 4.39
N ASP A 463 -5.53 13.92 5.67
CA ASP A 463 -5.07 12.72 6.36
C ASP A 463 -5.81 11.47 5.85
N GLN A 464 -7.10 11.60 5.50
CA GLN A 464 -7.87 10.55 4.83
C GLN A 464 -7.29 10.23 3.45
N HIS A 465 -6.98 11.25 2.64
CA HIS A 465 -6.34 11.07 1.33
C HIS A 465 -4.99 10.35 1.45
N VAL A 466 -4.17 10.69 2.44
CA VAL A 466 -2.91 9.96 2.68
C VAL A 466 -3.17 8.49 3.07
N GLY A 467 -4.21 8.21 3.84
CA GLY A 467 -4.67 6.83 4.09
C GLY A 467 -4.97 6.08 2.80
N TRP A 468 -5.76 6.66 1.91
CA TRP A 468 -6.09 6.08 0.60
C TRP A 468 -4.86 5.88 -0.28
N LEU A 469 -3.93 6.85 -0.33
CA LEU A 469 -2.66 6.77 -1.08
C LEU A 469 -1.69 5.71 -0.55
N LEU A 470 -1.90 5.27 0.69
CA LEU A 470 -1.18 4.15 1.28
C LEU A 470 -1.99 2.85 1.16
N GLY A 471 -3.26 2.88 0.77
CA GLY A 471 -4.10 1.69 0.68
C GLY A 471 -4.60 1.23 2.04
N PHE A 472 -4.68 2.17 2.98
CA PHE A 472 -5.29 2.00 4.29
C PHE A 472 -6.64 2.69 4.28
N ASN A 473 -7.68 1.94 3.92
CA ASN A 473 -9.05 2.40 4.13
C ASN A 473 -9.38 2.17 5.60
N ARG A 474 -9.31 3.23 6.42
CA ARG A 474 -10.23 3.28 7.55
C ARG A 474 -11.61 3.37 6.93
N THR A 475 -12.27 2.23 6.73
CA THR A 475 -13.73 2.24 6.81
C THR A 475 -14.00 2.94 8.13
N SER A 476 -14.54 4.15 8.08
CA SER A 476 -15.15 4.77 9.23
C SER A 476 -16.16 3.75 9.76
N ALA A 477 -15.71 2.93 10.70
CA ALA A 477 -16.60 2.18 11.56
C ALA A 477 -17.34 3.25 12.34
N GLU A 478 -18.56 3.54 11.87
CA GLU A 478 -19.58 4.23 12.64
C GLU A 478 -19.89 3.47 13.92
#